data_AF-A0A3A9BLR0-F1
#
_entry.id   AF-A0A3A9BLR0-F1
#
_cell.length_a   1.000
_cell.length_b   1.000
_cell.length_c   1.000
_cell.angle_alpha   90.00
_cell.angle_beta   90.00
_cell.angle_gamma   90.00
#
_symmetry.space_group_name_H-M   'P 1'
#
loop_
_entity.id
_entity.type
_entity.pdbx_description
1 polymer ?
#
loop_
_entity_poly.entity_id
_entity_poly.type
_entity_poly.pdbx_seq_one_letter_code
_entity_poly.pdbx_strand_id
1 'polypeptide(L)'
;MAGDTSYWTRDNVRRIICDERYTGCLVCGKRTAVDVSKKQTVKVPKEDWIVVKDTHEAVVPKDIFEEAQKVLRSCSGKTMRIKPSQRFRGLLKCGVCGKVLVRSVCKEPYFYCLTRRTVPDALCGQIHLRERDLETALLASIQNQARLLLETEKEHEEENFLDVVNKEIRDCQEAVSRCKAKQAAVFEDYAEGRITRQEYLSSKRDMARQQEEMTAMYTELNVKRVKLQQMSGSLEKSDLGRYACVSELTRELLVELVKEILVSGNDTLEIVWNFKEWMVD
;
A
#
# COMPACT_ATOMS: atom_id res chain seq x y z
N MET A 1 6.72 15.90 1.40
CA MET A 1 7.54 17.12 1.49
C MET A 1 8.41 17.02 2.73
N ALA A 2 9.73 16.85 2.57
CA ALA A 2 10.66 16.89 3.70
C ALA A 2 10.93 18.37 4.00
N GLY A 3 10.38 18.86 5.11
CA GLY A 3 10.43 20.27 5.48
C GLY A 3 11.84 20.83 5.56
N ASP A 4 11.99 22.03 5.03
CA ASP A 4 13.21 22.81 4.79
C ASP A 4 13.83 23.39 6.09
N THR A 5 13.70 22.68 7.21
CA THR A 5 14.12 23.17 8.53
C THR A 5 15.30 22.37 9.05
N SER A 6 16.50 22.95 8.92
CA SER A 6 17.77 22.35 9.33
C SER A 6 17.99 22.51 10.84
N TYR A 7 17.51 21.55 11.62
CA TYR A 7 17.82 21.47 13.05
C TYR A 7 19.11 20.69 13.31
N TRP A 8 19.85 21.10 14.34
CA TRP A 8 20.98 20.34 14.87
C TRP A 8 20.50 19.04 15.49
N THR A 9 20.79 17.92 14.83
CA THR A 9 20.54 16.59 15.38
C THR A 9 21.82 16.02 15.98
N ARG A 10 21.68 15.15 17.00
CA ARG A 10 22.83 14.44 17.58
C ARG A 10 23.68 13.74 16.52
N ASP A 11 23.04 13.15 15.51
CA ASP A 11 23.74 12.46 14.42
C ASP A 11 24.48 13.43 13.48
N ASN A 12 23.93 14.61 13.21
CA ASN A 12 24.63 15.66 12.45
C ASN A 12 25.84 16.19 13.23
N VAL A 13 25.68 16.50 14.52
CA VAL A 13 26.81 16.92 15.39
C VAL A 13 27.88 15.84 15.44
N ARG A 14 27.48 14.57 15.64
CA ARG A 14 28.41 13.44 15.64
C ARG A 14 29.18 13.31 14.32
N ARG A 15 28.52 13.51 13.17
CA ARG A 15 29.18 13.50 11.86
C ARG A 15 30.25 14.57 11.76
N ILE A 16 29.99 15.78 12.28
CA ILE A 16 30.97 16.87 12.31
C ILE A 16 32.16 16.50 13.20
N ILE A 17 31.91 16.08 14.45
CA ILE A 17 32.99 15.74 15.39
C ILE A 17 33.83 14.56 14.89
N CYS A 18 33.27 13.61 14.13
CA CYS A 18 34.00 12.47 13.58
C CYS A 18 34.73 12.77 12.24
N ASP A 19 34.63 13.96 11.68
CA ASP A 19 35.22 14.25 10.37
C ASP A 19 36.68 14.69 10.47
N GLU A 20 37.59 13.81 10.06
CA GLU A 20 39.03 14.06 10.09
C GLU A 20 39.47 15.25 9.24
N ARG A 21 38.62 15.71 8.32
CA ARG A 21 38.89 16.92 7.52
C ARG A 21 39.14 18.16 8.38
N TYR A 22 38.50 18.26 9.55
CA TYR A 22 38.73 19.40 10.45
C TYR A 22 40.16 19.47 11.03
N THR A 23 40.96 18.40 10.89
CA THR A 23 42.38 18.36 11.28
C THR A 23 43.34 18.84 10.19
N GLY A 24 42.85 19.41 9.09
CA GLY A 24 43.68 19.87 7.96
C GLY A 24 43.94 18.80 6.90
N CYS A 25 43.30 17.62 7.01
CA CYS A 25 43.47 16.52 6.06
C CYS A 25 42.42 16.55 4.92
N LEU A 26 42.82 16.15 3.72
CA LEU A 26 41.90 15.80 2.64
C LEU A 26 41.46 14.35 2.82
N VAL A 27 40.15 14.09 2.80
CA VAL A 27 39.59 12.73 2.83
C VAL A 27 38.67 12.54 1.63
N CYS A 28 39.03 11.64 0.71
CA CYS A 28 38.22 11.27 -0.44
C CYS A 28 38.07 9.74 -0.56
N GLY A 29 37.23 9.28 -1.50
CA GLY A 29 36.99 7.85 -1.71
C GLY A 29 36.02 7.18 -0.72
N LYS A 30 35.26 7.92 0.09
CA LYS A 30 34.30 7.33 1.07
C LYS A 30 33.19 6.48 0.41
N ARG A 31 32.96 6.65 -0.89
CA ARG A 31 31.97 5.90 -1.69
C ARG A 31 32.56 5.59 -3.06
N THR A 32 32.21 4.41 -3.59
CA THR A 32 32.52 4.01 -4.97
C THR A 32 31.24 3.56 -5.68
N ALA A 33 31.21 3.66 -7.00
CA ALA A 33 30.11 3.14 -7.80
C ALA A 33 30.17 1.61 -7.80
N VAL A 34 29.01 0.94 -7.68
CA VAL A 34 28.94 -0.53 -7.79
C VAL A 34 29.24 -0.96 -9.22
N ASP A 35 28.78 -0.15 -10.17
CA ASP A 35 28.85 -0.38 -11.60
C ASP A 35 28.83 1.00 -12.28
N VAL A 36 29.64 1.18 -13.32
CA VAL A 36 29.73 2.43 -14.07
C VAL A 36 28.40 2.78 -14.76
N SER A 37 27.59 1.77 -15.10
CA SER A 37 26.29 1.94 -15.75
C SER A 37 25.14 2.24 -14.79
N LYS A 38 25.32 2.05 -13.47
CA LYS A 38 24.26 2.23 -12.47
C LYS A 38 24.57 3.42 -11.57
N LYS A 39 23.56 4.25 -11.26
CA LYS A 39 23.67 5.36 -10.29
C LYS A 39 23.82 4.90 -8.82
N GLN A 40 24.08 3.61 -8.59
CA GLN A 40 24.17 3.02 -7.26
C GLN A 40 25.61 3.12 -6.72
N THR A 41 25.76 3.68 -5.53
CA THR A 41 27.06 3.80 -4.85
C THR A 41 27.07 3.00 -3.55
N VAL A 42 28.21 2.42 -3.23
CA VAL A 42 28.47 1.68 -1.98
C VAL A 42 29.50 2.41 -1.12
N LYS A 43 29.48 2.14 0.19
CA LYS A 43 30.45 2.70 1.13
C LYS A 43 31.74 1.90 1.05
N VAL A 44 32.87 2.60 1.04
CA VAL A 44 34.21 2.01 1.03
C VAL A 44 34.70 1.87 2.47
N PRO A 45 35.36 0.75 2.85
CA PRO A 45 36.01 0.60 4.16
C PRO A 45 36.98 1.74 4.45
N LYS A 46 37.20 2.08 5.73
CA LYS A 46 37.99 3.26 6.10
C LYS A 46 39.47 3.11 5.72
N GLU A 47 39.93 1.87 5.68
CA GLU A 47 41.29 1.45 5.36
C GLU A 47 41.64 1.79 3.89
N ASP A 48 40.64 1.80 3.01
CA ASP A 48 40.78 2.10 1.59
C ASP A 48 40.47 3.57 1.27
N TRP A 49 40.27 4.42 2.28
CA TRP A 49 40.07 5.85 2.06
C TRP A 49 41.37 6.51 1.67
N ILE A 50 41.28 7.44 0.72
CA ILE A 50 42.42 8.27 0.33
C ILE A 50 42.46 9.44 1.32
N VAL A 51 43.46 9.41 2.21
CA VAL A 51 43.69 10.45 3.22
C VAL A 51 45.04 11.11 2.98
N VAL A 52 45.03 12.39 2.61
CA VAL A 52 46.23 13.21 2.44
C VAL A 52 46.28 14.22 3.57
N LYS A 53 47.41 14.29 4.29
CA LYS A 53 47.58 15.19 5.43
C LYS A 53 47.99 16.60 4.98
N ASP A 54 47.76 17.58 5.84
CA ASP A 54 48.28 18.95 5.72
C ASP A 54 47.91 19.65 4.39
N THR A 55 46.69 19.43 3.91
CA THR A 55 46.22 20.02 2.64
C THR A 55 45.56 21.39 2.83
N HIS A 56 45.20 21.75 4.06
CA HIS A 56 44.63 23.05 4.42
C HIS A 56 44.86 23.34 5.90
N GLU A 57 44.64 24.60 6.30
CA GLU A 57 44.70 25.01 7.70
C GLU A 57 43.71 24.21 8.55
N ALA A 58 44.23 23.60 9.61
CA ALA A 58 43.42 22.79 10.52
C ALA A 58 42.47 23.70 11.32
N VAL A 59 41.18 23.38 11.29
CA VAL A 59 40.16 24.06 12.12
C VAL A 59 40.31 23.65 13.58
N VAL A 60 40.71 22.40 13.84
CA VAL A 60 41.01 21.89 15.18
C VAL A 60 42.37 21.18 15.22
N PRO A 61 43.16 21.37 16.28
CA PRO A 61 44.37 20.60 16.53
C PRO A 61 44.11 19.08 16.57
N LYS A 62 45.08 18.30 16.07
CA LYS A 62 44.96 16.84 15.91
C LYS A 62 44.83 16.10 17.25
N ASP A 63 45.55 16.56 18.27
CA ASP A 63 45.48 16.10 19.65
C ASP A 63 44.08 16.27 20.25
N ILE A 64 43.47 17.44 20.07
CA ILE A 64 42.08 17.71 20.51
C ILE A 64 41.09 16.80 19.79
N PHE A 65 41.25 16.65 18.47
CA PHE A 65 40.41 15.76 17.68
C PHE A 65 40.50 14.30 18.14
N GLU A 66 41.72 13.80 18.38
CA GLU A 66 41.96 12.44 18.85
C GLU A 66 41.33 12.19 20.23
N GLU A 67 41.42 13.16 21.13
CA GLU A 67 40.78 13.09 22.45
C GLU A 67 39.25 13.04 22.34
N ALA A 68 38.66 13.88 21.49
CA ALA A 68 37.24 13.83 21.19
C ALA A 68 36.82 12.45 20.63
N GLN A 69 37.62 11.85 19.74
CA GLN A 69 37.34 10.49 19.24
C GLN A 69 37.43 9.42 20.34
N LYS A 70 38.37 9.54 21.29
CA LYS A 70 38.46 8.60 22.43
C LYS A 70 37.20 8.65 23.29
N VAL A 71 36.74 9.86 23.63
CA VAL A 71 35.48 10.06 24.38
C VAL A 71 34.31 9.42 23.62
N LEU A 72 34.16 9.71 22.32
CA LEU A 72 33.10 9.13 21.51
C LEU A 72 33.13 7.59 21.45
N ARG A 73 34.33 6.98 21.33
CA ARG A 73 34.49 5.52 21.36
C ARG A 73 34.05 4.93 22.69
N SER A 74 34.41 5.57 23.81
CA SER A 74 34.00 5.13 25.16
C SER A 74 32.47 5.18 25.35
N CYS A 75 31.79 6.14 24.71
CA CYS A 75 30.33 6.27 24.77
C CYS A 75 29.58 5.28 23.87
N SER A 76 30.25 4.59 22.93
CA SER A 76 29.59 3.74 21.92
C SER A 76 29.04 2.41 22.45
N GLY A 77 29.32 2.06 23.70
CA GLY A 77 28.97 0.75 24.30
C GLY A 77 27.52 0.55 24.74
N LYS A 78 26.66 1.57 24.69
CA LYS A 78 25.26 1.48 25.19
C LYS A 78 24.24 1.47 24.06
N THR A 79 24.40 0.60 23.08
CA THR A 79 23.25 0.22 22.26
C THR A 79 22.44 -0.76 23.10
N MET A 80 21.49 -0.26 23.88
CA MET A 80 20.46 -1.15 24.42
C MET A 80 19.86 -1.88 23.23
N ARG A 81 20.04 -3.20 23.18
CA ARG A 81 19.24 -4.06 22.32
C ARG A 81 17.80 -3.92 22.82
N ILE A 82 17.10 -2.90 22.32
CA ILE A 82 15.66 -2.75 22.54
C ILE A 82 15.07 -4.02 21.93
N LYS A 83 14.71 -4.99 22.78
CA LYS A 83 13.86 -6.11 22.41
C LYS A 83 12.55 -5.47 21.95
N PRO A 84 12.22 -5.46 20.64
CA PRO A 84 11.06 -4.74 20.18
C PRO A 84 9.82 -5.55 20.57
N SER A 85 8.75 -4.89 21.02
CA SER A 85 7.45 -5.33 20.54
C SER A 85 7.48 -5.09 19.03
N GLN A 86 7.80 -6.14 18.28
CA GLN A 86 8.07 -6.08 16.84
C GLN A 86 6.82 -5.72 16.04
N ARG A 87 5.62 -5.80 16.65
CA ARG A 87 4.32 -5.67 15.99
C ARG A 87 4.16 -4.36 15.22
N PHE A 88 4.31 -3.21 15.88
CA PHE A 88 4.08 -1.89 15.26
C PHE A 88 5.32 -1.26 14.60
N ARG A 89 6.43 -2.00 14.48
CA ARG A 89 7.70 -1.43 13.99
C ARG A 89 7.57 -0.92 12.56
N GLY A 90 7.74 0.39 12.39
CA GLY A 90 7.72 1.09 11.09
C GLY A 90 6.33 1.52 10.62
N LEU A 91 5.26 1.10 11.31
CA LEU A 91 3.89 1.42 10.93
C LEU A 91 3.44 2.78 11.48
N LEU A 92 3.83 3.11 12.71
CA LEU A 92 3.43 4.36 13.38
C LEU A 92 4.29 5.54 12.93
N LYS A 93 3.65 6.56 12.38
CA LYS A 93 4.26 7.81 11.95
C LYS A 93 3.57 9.01 12.59
N CYS A 94 4.35 10.07 12.78
CA CYS A 94 3.83 11.35 13.22
C CYS A 94 3.10 12.05 12.06
N GLY A 95 1.82 12.39 12.22
CA GLY A 95 1.05 13.12 11.20
C GLY A 95 1.53 14.57 10.97
N VAL A 96 2.30 15.13 11.91
CA VAL A 96 2.87 16.49 11.79
C VAL A 96 4.22 16.51 11.06
N CYS A 97 5.17 15.65 11.46
CA CYS A 97 6.54 15.69 10.92
C CYS A 97 6.90 14.49 10.03
N GLY A 98 6.00 13.53 9.85
CA GLY A 98 6.18 12.34 9.01
C GLY A 98 7.19 11.31 9.53
N LYS A 99 7.89 11.59 10.64
CA LYS A 99 8.88 10.65 11.21
C LYS A 99 8.21 9.51 11.95
N VAL A 100 8.88 8.37 11.98
CA VAL A 100 8.44 7.18 12.73
C VAL A 100 8.42 7.47 14.23
N LEU A 101 7.35 7.05 14.91
CA LEU A 101 7.24 7.19 16.36
C LEU A 101 8.12 6.16 17.08
N VAL A 102 8.64 6.56 18.24
CA VAL A 102 9.51 5.72 19.06
C VAL A 102 8.72 5.21 20.25
N ARG A 103 8.83 3.91 20.51
CA ARG A 103 8.26 3.27 21.69
C ARG A 103 9.13 3.53 22.92
N SER A 104 8.52 3.86 24.05
CA SER A 104 9.18 3.95 25.34
C SER A 104 9.51 2.55 25.91
N VAL A 105 10.50 2.51 26.80
CA VAL A 105 10.91 1.28 27.51
C VAL A 105 10.58 1.48 28.98
N CYS A 106 9.32 1.21 29.34
CA CYS A 106 8.79 1.31 30.70
C CYS A 106 7.69 0.27 30.92
N LYS A 107 7.20 0.15 32.17
CA LYS A 107 6.13 -0.80 32.55
C LYS A 107 4.87 -0.62 31.69
N GLU A 108 4.47 0.63 31.47
CA GLU A 108 3.39 1.01 30.56
C GLU A 108 3.97 1.70 29.32
N PRO A 109 4.18 0.95 28.22
CA PRO A 109 4.78 1.48 27.01
C PRO A 109 3.86 2.44 26.26
N TYR A 110 4.46 3.45 25.65
CA TYR A 110 3.80 4.48 24.84
C TYR A 110 4.67 4.90 23.67
N PHE A 111 4.07 5.42 22.63
CA PHE A 111 4.73 5.97 21.46
C PHE A 111 4.80 7.50 21.53
N TYR A 112 5.94 8.05 21.11
CA TYR A 112 6.16 9.48 21.08
C TYR A 112 7.03 9.90 19.89
N CYS A 113 6.94 11.17 19.51
CA CYS A 113 7.75 11.72 18.42
C CYS A 113 9.15 12.12 18.93
N LEU A 114 10.20 11.66 18.25
CA LEU A 114 11.58 12.00 18.62
C LEU A 114 11.92 13.47 18.34
N THR A 115 11.21 14.11 17.40
CA THR A 115 11.43 15.52 17.03
C THR A 115 11.28 16.46 18.24
N ARG A 116 10.48 16.09 19.25
CA ARG A 116 10.36 16.85 20.51
C ARG A 116 11.68 17.11 21.23
N ARG A 117 12.69 16.25 21.01
CA ARG A 117 14.03 16.38 21.62
C ARG A 117 14.93 17.35 20.87
N THR A 118 14.64 17.58 19.59
CA THR A 118 15.43 18.44 18.71
C THR A 118 14.78 19.80 18.49
N VAL A 119 13.45 19.87 18.62
CA VAL A 119 12.64 21.06 18.40
C VAL A 119 11.63 21.14 19.56
N PRO A 120 11.94 21.90 20.62
CA PRO A 120 11.09 21.99 21.80
C PRO A 120 9.66 22.49 21.48
N ASP A 121 9.54 23.44 20.55
CA ASP A 121 8.27 24.09 20.19
C ASP A 121 7.51 23.37 19.06
N ALA A 122 7.94 22.17 18.67
CA ALA A 122 7.25 21.44 17.61
C ALA A 122 5.88 20.95 18.10
N LEU A 123 4.82 21.17 17.31
CA LEU A 123 3.47 20.68 17.57
C LEU A 123 3.43 19.15 17.83
N CYS A 124 4.33 18.40 17.19
CA CYS A 124 4.46 16.96 17.41
C CYS A 124 5.01 16.56 18.79
N GLY A 125 5.46 17.52 19.61
CA GLY A 125 6.02 17.29 20.93
C GLY A 125 5.03 16.75 21.95
N GLN A 126 3.75 17.04 21.73
CA GLN A 126 2.64 16.62 22.58
C GLN A 126 2.29 15.14 22.39
N ILE A 127 2.63 14.53 21.25
CA ILE A 127 2.25 13.14 20.92
C ILE A 127 2.65 12.17 22.02
N HIS A 128 1.63 11.55 22.61
CA HIS A 128 1.75 10.54 23.65
C HIS A 128 0.64 9.49 23.49
N LEU A 129 0.96 8.37 22.84
CA LEU A 129 -0.01 7.31 22.55
C LEU A 129 0.34 6.04 23.32
N ARG A 130 -0.48 5.62 24.28
CA ARG A 130 -0.24 4.36 25.00
C ARG A 130 -0.42 3.17 24.07
N GLU A 131 0.45 2.15 24.20
CA GLU A 131 0.40 0.97 23.33
C GLU A 131 -0.93 0.21 23.46
N ARG A 132 -1.47 0.11 24.68
CA ARG A 132 -2.77 -0.53 24.94
C ARG A 132 -3.96 0.18 24.26
N ASP A 133 -3.91 1.52 24.22
CA ASP A 133 -5.00 2.34 23.68
C ASP A 133 -4.97 2.21 22.14
N LEU A 134 -3.77 2.19 21.55
CA LEU A 134 -3.55 1.85 20.14
C LEU A 134 -4.06 0.45 19.79
N GLU A 135 -3.72 -0.56 20.58
CA GLU A 135 -4.15 -1.95 20.34
C GLU A 135 -5.67 -2.07 20.35
N THR A 136 -6.32 -1.44 21.34
CA THR A 136 -7.78 -1.44 21.46
C THR A 136 -8.44 -0.74 20.27
N ALA A 137 -7.95 0.45 19.91
CA ALA A 137 -8.49 1.24 18.80
C ALA A 137 -8.32 0.53 17.44
N LEU A 138 -7.16 -0.10 17.22
CA LEU A 138 -6.90 -0.86 16.00
C LEU A 138 -7.77 -2.11 15.90
N LEU A 139 -7.89 -2.90 16.98
CA LEU A 139 -8.75 -4.07 17.00
C LEU A 139 -10.20 -3.71 16.69
N ALA A 140 -10.74 -2.69 17.36
CA ALA A 140 -12.09 -2.21 17.11
C ALA A 140 -12.27 -1.73 15.66
N SER A 141 -11.28 -1.04 15.10
CA SER A 141 -11.32 -0.58 13.72
C SER A 141 -11.30 -1.74 12.72
N ILE A 142 -10.43 -2.75 12.92
CA ILE A 142 -10.36 -3.94 12.06
C ILE A 142 -11.67 -4.72 12.11
N GLN A 143 -12.20 -4.96 13.31
CA GLN A 143 -13.46 -5.69 13.50
C GLN A 143 -14.65 -4.94 12.86
N ASN A 144 -14.70 -3.61 12.98
CA ASN A 144 -15.73 -2.80 12.34
C ASN A 144 -15.63 -2.84 10.81
N GLN A 145 -14.42 -2.75 10.25
CA GLN A 145 -14.21 -2.89 8.81
C GLN A 145 -14.66 -4.27 8.32
N ALA A 146 -14.27 -5.34 9.03
CA ALA A 146 -14.69 -6.70 8.72
C ALA A 146 -16.23 -6.85 8.75
N ARG A 147 -16.90 -6.23 9.73
CA ARG A 147 -18.37 -6.27 9.84
C ARG A 147 -19.07 -5.53 8.71
N LEU A 148 -18.63 -4.32 8.37
CA LEU A 148 -19.25 -3.51 7.32
C LEU A 148 -19.28 -4.24 5.97
N LEU A 149 -18.25 -5.02 5.67
CA LEU A 149 -18.20 -5.80 4.43
C LEU A 149 -19.17 -6.95 4.41
N LEU A 150 -19.24 -7.68 5.53
CA LEU A 150 -20.16 -8.80 5.67
C LEU A 150 -21.61 -8.29 5.57
N GLU A 151 -21.87 -7.06 5.99
CA GLU A 151 -23.16 -6.37 5.81
C GLU A 151 -23.38 -5.98 4.34
N THR A 152 -22.40 -5.35 3.66
CA THR A 152 -22.49 -5.02 2.23
C THR A 152 -22.64 -6.26 1.34
N GLU A 153 -22.00 -7.38 1.69
CA GLU A 153 -22.15 -8.66 0.98
C GLU A 153 -23.57 -9.21 1.07
N LYS A 154 -24.23 -9.09 2.24
CA LYS A 154 -25.62 -9.52 2.40
C LYS A 154 -26.58 -8.66 1.59
N GLU A 155 -26.34 -7.36 1.52
CA GLU A 155 -27.14 -6.45 0.67
C GLU A 155 -26.92 -6.75 -0.83
N HIS A 156 -25.70 -7.13 -1.24
CA HIS A 156 -25.41 -7.55 -2.61
C HIS A 156 -25.93 -8.96 -2.97
N GLU A 157 -26.16 -9.84 -2.01
CA GLU A 157 -26.84 -11.12 -2.25
C GLU A 157 -28.32 -10.94 -2.61
N GLU A 158 -28.97 -9.87 -2.12
CA GLU A 158 -30.36 -9.54 -2.43
C GLU A 158 -30.53 -8.92 -3.84
N GLU A 159 -29.48 -8.28 -4.37
CA GLU A 159 -29.41 -7.76 -5.74
C GLU A 159 -28.25 -8.40 -6.51
N ASN A 160 -28.30 -9.72 -6.73
CA ASN A 160 -27.24 -10.41 -7.48
C ASN A 160 -27.28 -9.97 -8.96
N PHE A 161 -26.60 -8.87 -9.28
CA PHE A 161 -26.53 -8.26 -10.61
C PHE A 161 -26.00 -9.27 -11.65
N LEU A 162 -25.19 -10.23 -11.21
CA LEU A 162 -24.74 -11.35 -12.02
C LEU A 162 -25.90 -12.27 -12.47
N ASP A 163 -26.90 -12.50 -11.62
CA ASP A 163 -28.08 -13.29 -11.96
C ASP A 163 -29.00 -12.57 -12.95
N VAL A 164 -29.11 -11.23 -12.84
CA VAL A 164 -29.82 -10.39 -13.82
C VAL A 164 -29.14 -10.47 -15.18
N VAL A 165 -27.82 -10.25 -15.23
CA VAL A 165 -27.04 -10.33 -16.48
C VAL A 165 -27.07 -11.76 -17.06
N ASN A 166 -27.00 -12.80 -16.22
CA ASN A 166 -27.13 -14.19 -16.67
C ASN A 166 -28.52 -14.48 -17.25
N LYS A 167 -29.58 -13.87 -16.71
CA LYS A 167 -30.94 -13.98 -17.27
C LYS A 167 -31.03 -13.34 -18.64
N GLU A 168 -30.54 -12.11 -18.80
CA GLU A 168 -30.55 -11.42 -20.10
C GLU A 168 -29.73 -12.17 -21.17
N ILE A 169 -28.62 -12.79 -20.78
CA ILE A 169 -27.82 -13.66 -21.66
C ILE A 169 -28.65 -14.87 -22.14
N ARG A 170 -29.39 -15.53 -21.23
CA ARG A 170 -30.28 -16.65 -21.60
C ARG A 170 -31.37 -16.19 -22.57
N ASP A 171 -32.00 -15.05 -22.29
CA ASP A 171 -33.06 -14.50 -23.13
C ASP A 171 -32.55 -14.18 -24.56
N CYS A 172 -31.32 -13.64 -24.68
CA CYS A 172 -30.66 -13.41 -25.97
C CYS A 172 -30.39 -14.74 -26.72
N GLN A 173 -29.88 -15.76 -26.03
CA GLN A 173 -29.63 -17.08 -26.63
C GLN A 173 -30.92 -17.75 -27.12
N GLU A 174 -32.00 -17.66 -26.36
CA GLU A 174 -33.31 -18.13 -26.79
C GLU A 174 -33.84 -17.34 -27.99
N ALA A 175 -33.66 -16.02 -28.02
CA ALA A 175 -34.08 -15.20 -29.15
C ALA A 175 -33.33 -15.56 -30.44
N VAL A 176 -32.02 -15.80 -30.38
CA VAL A 176 -31.22 -16.29 -31.51
C VAL A 176 -31.71 -17.66 -31.98
N SER A 177 -32.02 -18.55 -31.04
CA SER A 177 -32.55 -19.89 -31.35
C SER A 177 -33.92 -19.82 -32.03
N ARG A 178 -34.81 -18.94 -31.56
CA ARG A 178 -36.12 -18.66 -32.18
C ARG A 178 -35.97 -18.10 -33.59
N CYS A 179 -35.01 -17.20 -33.83
CA CYS A 179 -34.75 -16.67 -35.18
C CYS A 179 -34.29 -17.77 -36.15
N LYS A 180 -33.42 -18.69 -35.70
CA LYS A 180 -32.99 -19.84 -36.51
C LYS A 180 -34.15 -20.80 -36.84
N ALA A 181 -35.01 -21.08 -35.87
CA ALA A 181 -36.20 -21.91 -36.10
C ALA A 181 -37.15 -21.25 -37.12
N LYS A 182 -37.36 -19.93 -37.04
CA LYS A 182 -38.14 -19.18 -38.03
C LYS A 182 -37.50 -19.19 -39.42
N GLN A 183 -36.17 -19.09 -39.52
CA GLN A 183 -35.47 -19.21 -40.80
C GLN A 183 -35.69 -20.59 -41.46
N ALA A 184 -35.71 -21.67 -40.67
CA ALA A 184 -36.00 -23.01 -41.17
C ALA A 184 -37.45 -23.13 -41.68
N ALA A 185 -38.43 -22.64 -40.90
CA ALA A 185 -39.84 -22.65 -41.32
C ALA A 185 -40.09 -21.85 -42.60
N VAL A 186 -39.51 -20.64 -42.71
CA VAL A 186 -39.62 -19.81 -43.91
C VAL A 186 -38.95 -20.47 -45.13
N PHE A 187 -37.91 -21.28 -44.92
CA PHE A 187 -37.29 -22.06 -45.99
C PHE A 187 -38.19 -23.22 -46.45
N GLU A 188 -38.84 -23.93 -45.53
CA GLU A 188 -39.81 -24.98 -45.83
C GLU A 188 -41.00 -24.43 -46.63
N ASP A 189 -41.57 -23.30 -46.20
CA ASP A 189 -42.68 -22.64 -46.91
C ASP A 189 -42.29 -22.22 -48.34
N TYR A 190 -41.04 -21.82 -48.56
CA TYR A 190 -40.52 -21.53 -49.90
C TYR A 190 -40.34 -22.80 -50.74
N ALA A 191 -39.79 -23.86 -50.15
CA ALA A 191 -39.58 -25.15 -50.83
C ALA A 191 -40.91 -25.79 -51.25
N GLU A 192 -41.97 -25.60 -50.48
CA GLU A 192 -43.33 -26.05 -50.79
C GLU A 192 -44.11 -25.09 -51.71
N GLY A 193 -43.51 -23.95 -52.10
CA GLY A 193 -44.12 -22.99 -53.01
C GLY A 193 -45.24 -22.15 -52.41
N ARG A 194 -45.38 -22.12 -51.07
CA ARG A 194 -46.40 -21.32 -50.36
C ARG A 194 -46.09 -19.83 -50.35
N ILE A 195 -44.80 -19.47 -50.50
CA ILE A 195 -44.33 -18.08 -50.56
C ILE A 195 -43.48 -17.84 -51.79
N THR A 196 -43.47 -16.60 -52.26
CA THR A 196 -42.68 -16.17 -53.41
C THR A 196 -41.21 -15.98 -53.04
N ARG A 197 -40.33 -16.01 -54.04
CA ARG A 197 -38.89 -15.73 -53.87
C ARG A 197 -38.64 -14.36 -53.22
N GLN A 198 -39.47 -13.37 -53.53
CA GLN A 198 -39.31 -12.02 -53.02
C GLN A 198 -39.66 -11.92 -51.53
N GLU A 199 -40.72 -12.61 -51.09
CA GLU A 199 -41.11 -12.73 -49.68
C GLU A 199 -40.04 -13.48 -48.86
N TYR A 200 -39.54 -14.61 -49.39
CA TYR A 200 -38.44 -15.36 -48.78
C TYR A 200 -37.19 -14.50 -48.55
N LEU A 201 -36.78 -13.74 -49.58
CA LEU A 201 -35.61 -12.87 -49.49
C LEU A 201 -35.79 -11.72 -48.49
N SER A 202 -37.00 -11.17 -48.38
CA SER A 202 -37.32 -10.14 -47.37
C SER A 202 -37.23 -10.72 -45.96
N SER A 203 -37.94 -11.82 -45.69
CA SER A 203 -37.93 -12.46 -44.37
C SER A 203 -36.55 -12.96 -43.97
N LYS A 204 -35.74 -13.47 -44.92
CA LYS A 204 -34.35 -13.86 -44.65
C LYS A 204 -33.50 -12.67 -44.21
N ARG A 205 -33.68 -11.50 -44.83
CA ARG A 205 -32.95 -10.28 -44.47
C ARG A 205 -33.34 -9.79 -43.08
N ASP A 206 -34.63 -9.77 -42.77
CA ASP A 206 -35.12 -9.34 -41.45
C ASP A 206 -34.64 -10.28 -40.33
N MET A 207 -34.67 -11.59 -40.56
CA MET A 207 -34.16 -12.58 -39.59
C MET A 207 -32.65 -12.52 -39.42
N ALA A 208 -31.90 -12.24 -40.50
CA ALA A 208 -30.45 -12.03 -40.42
C ALA A 208 -30.11 -10.78 -39.58
N ARG A 209 -30.85 -9.68 -39.78
CA ARG A 209 -30.68 -8.45 -38.99
C ARG A 209 -30.96 -8.67 -37.51
N GLN A 210 -32.09 -9.32 -37.18
CA GLN A 210 -32.43 -9.65 -35.79
C GLN A 210 -31.39 -10.58 -35.14
N GLN A 211 -30.83 -11.51 -35.91
CA GLN A 211 -29.78 -12.41 -35.42
C GLN A 211 -28.46 -11.66 -35.14
N GLU A 212 -28.07 -10.72 -35.99
CA GLU A 212 -26.90 -9.85 -35.76
C GLU A 212 -27.07 -8.97 -34.53
N GLU A 213 -28.23 -8.30 -34.39
CA GLU A 213 -28.57 -7.45 -33.24
C GLU A 213 -28.49 -8.23 -31.92
N MET A 214 -29.11 -9.41 -31.86
CA MET A 214 -29.11 -10.26 -30.66
C MET A 214 -27.72 -10.85 -30.35
N THR A 215 -26.92 -11.15 -31.38
CA THR A 215 -25.56 -11.65 -31.20
C THR A 215 -24.65 -10.54 -30.68
N ALA A 216 -24.79 -9.31 -31.18
CA ALA A 216 -24.06 -8.16 -30.66
C ALA A 216 -24.40 -7.89 -29.19
N MET A 217 -25.68 -7.88 -28.83
CA MET A 217 -26.13 -7.74 -27.45
C MET A 217 -25.58 -8.85 -26.53
N TYR A 218 -25.60 -10.11 -26.99
CA TYR A 218 -24.99 -11.23 -26.27
C TYR A 218 -23.49 -11.01 -26.01
N THR A 219 -22.73 -10.55 -27.01
CA THR A 219 -21.29 -10.29 -26.82
C THR A 219 -21.02 -9.19 -25.80
N GLU A 220 -21.82 -8.12 -25.82
CA GLU A 220 -21.71 -7.02 -24.85
C GLU A 220 -22.03 -7.49 -23.43
N LEU A 221 -23.13 -8.23 -23.26
CA LEU A 221 -23.52 -8.79 -21.96
C LEU A 221 -22.49 -9.79 -21.43
N ASN A 222 -21.87 -10.59 -22.31
CA ASN A 222 -20.85 -11.55 -21.90
C ASN A 222 -19.56 -10.84 -21.45
N VAL A 223 -19.17 -9.73 -22.09
CA VAL A 223 -18.07 -8.87 -21.62
C VAL A 223 -18.41 -8.26 -20.25
N LYS A 224 -19.64 -7.76 -20.06
CA LYS A 224 -20.10 -7.25 -18.75
C LYS A 224 -20.04 -8.34 -17.67
N ARG A 225 -20.50 -9.56 -17.98
CA ARG A 225 -20.45 -10.73 -17.08
C ARG A 225 -19.02 -11.06 -16.64
N VAL A 226 -18.07 -11.12 -17.58
CA VAL A 226 -16.66 -11.44 -17.25
C VAL A 226 -16.06 -10.36 -16.35
N LYS A 227 -16.34 -9.07 -16.61
CA LYS A 227 -15.91 -7.98 -15.74
C LYS A 227 -16.46 -8.13 -14.33
N LEU A 228 -17.77 -8.40 -14.20
CA LEU A 228 -18.42 -8.60 -12.89
C LEU A 228 -17.86 -9.82 -12.14
N GLN A 229 -17.56 -10.92 -12.85
CA GLN A 229 -16.95 -12.11 -12.24
C GLN A 229 -15.50 -11.89 -11.81
N GLN A 230 -14.73 -11.09 -12.56
CA GLN A 230 -13.38 -10.71 -12.14
C GLN A 230 -13.40 -9.81 -10.91
N MET A 231 -14.38 -8.91 -10.81
CA MET A 231 -14.56 -8.06 -9.63
C MET A 231 -15.00 -8.87 -8.41
N SER A 232 -15.86 -9.88 -8.56
CA SER A 232 -16.30 -10.71 -7.44
C SER A 232 -15.30 -11.78 -7.01
N GLY A 233 -14.42 -12.23 -7.92
CA GLY A 233 -13.41 -13.26 -7.64
C GLY A 233 -12.17 -12.78 -6.87
N SER A 234 -11.98 -11.46 -6.69
CA SER A 234 -10.82 -10.91 -5.98
C SER A 234 -11.02 -10.80 -4.46
N LEU A 235 -12.26 -10.98 -3.98
CA LEU A 235 -12.57 -11.14 -2.57
C LEU A 235 -12.68 -12.63 -2.25
N GLU A 236 -11.59 -13.21 -1.74
CA GLU A 236 -11.71 -14.50 -1.06
C GLU A 236 -12.58 -14.32 0.19
N LYS A 237 -13.89 -14.63 0.06
CA LYS A 237 -14.90 -14.63 1.13
C LYS A 237 -14.45 -15.37 2.41
N SER A 238 -13.49 -16.28 2.26
CA SER A 238 -12.87 -17.07 3.33
C SER A 238 -11.99 -16.23 4.27
N ASP A 239 -11.41 -15.15 3.76
CA ASP A 239 -10.40 -14.36 4.47
C ASP A 239 -10.98 -13.21 5.29
N LEU A 240 -12.24 -12.83 5.09
CA LEU A 240 -12.88 -11.78 5.90
C LEU A 240 -13.43 -12.29 7.22
N GLY A 241 -13.94 -13.53 7.25
CA GLY A 241 -14.42 -14.18 8.47
C GLY A 241 -13.33 -14.37 9.52
N ARG A 242 -12.07 -14.61 9.10
CA ARG A 242 -10.94 -14.71 10.04
C ARG A 242 -10.69 -13.40 10.78
N TYR A 243 -10.91 -12.25 10.15
CA TYR A 243 -10.62 -10.93 10.74
C TYR A 243 -11.67 -10.48 11.75
N ALA A 244 -12.94 -10.87 11.56
CA ALA A 244 -14.02 -10.57 12.49
C ALA A 244 -13.82 -11.20 13.88
N CYS A 245 -13.11 -12.34 13.95
CA CYS A 245 -12.88 -13.09 15.20
C CYS A 245 -11.49 -12.84 15.83
N VAL A 246 -10.69 -11.90 15.32
CA VAL A 246 -9.34 -11.65 15.86
C VAL A 246 -9.42 -11.03 17.25
N SER A 247 -8.78 -11.70 18.22
CA SER A 247 -8.61 -11.22 19.59
C SER A 247 -7.25 -10.57 19.86
N GLU A 248 -6.22 -10.90 19.07
CA GLU A 248 -4.86 -10.37 19.24
C GLU A 248 -4.26 -9.86 17.92
N LEU A 249 -3.60 -8.70 17.98
CA LEU A 249 -2.90 -8.13 16.83
C LEU A 249 -1.52 -8.79 16.64
N THR A 250 -1.38 -9.59 15.59
CA THR A 250 -0.09 -10.12 15.15
C THR A 250 0.60 -9.17 14.16
N ARG A 251 1.92 -9.33 13.98
CA ARG A 251 2.66 -8.49 13.02
C ARG A 251 2.27 -8.81 11.59
N GLU A 252 2.06 -10.09 11.27
CA GLU A 252 1.66 -10.51 9.92
C GLU A 252 0.36 -9.82 9.52
N LEU A 253 -0.64 -9.87 10.40
CA LEU A 253 -1.94 -9.24 10.22
C LEU A 253 -1.84 -7.72 9.98
N LEU A 254 -1.03 -7.04 10.79
CA LEU A 254 -0.86 -5.59 10.68
C LEU A 254 -0.17 -5.18 9.38
N VAL A 255 0.82 -5.94 8.92
CA VAL A 255 1.52 -5.64 7.66
C VAL A 255 0.63 -5.91 6.45
N GLU A 256 -0.27 -6.89 6.55
CA GLU A 256 -1.25 -7.19 5.51
C GLU A 256 -2.30 -6.07 5.39
N LEU A 257 -2.95 -5.71 6.51
CA LEU A 257 -4.09 -4.81 6.52
C LEU A 257 -3.73 -3.32 6.56
N VAL A 258 -2.64 -2.96 7.23
CA VAL A 258 -2.33 -1.56 7.57
C VAL A 258 -1.05 -1.12 6.87
N LYS A 259 -1.16 -0.09 6.02
CA LYS A 259 -0.03 0.51 5.33
C LYS A 259 0.77 1.42 6.28
N GLU A 260 0.09 2.32 6.97
CA GLU A 260 0.68 3.21 7.96
C GLU A 260 -0.37 3.76 8.94
N ILE A 261 0.06 4.17 10.12
CA ILE A 261 -0.80 4.76 11.15
C ILE A 261 -0.25 6.14 11.46
N LEU A 262 -1.04 7.18 11.18
CA LEU A 262 -0.68 8.56 11.41
C LEU A 262 -1.26 9.00 12.76
N VAL A 263 -0.38 9.54 13.62
CA VAL A 263 -0.77 10.06 14.94
C VAL A 263 -0.52 11.55 14.97
N SER A 264 -1.57 12.31 15.27
CA SER A 264 -1.55 13.76 15.42
C SER A 264 -2.07 14.14 16.81
N GLY A 265 -1.38 15.04 17.50
CA GLY A 265 -1.75 15.43 18.87
C GLY A 265 -1.81 14.25 19.86
N ASN A 266 -2.72 14.32 20.82
CA ASN A 266 -2.92 13.28 21.85
C ASN A 266 -3.92 12.21 21.43
N ASP A 267 -4.98 12.59 20.72
CA ASP A 267 -6.17 11.75 20.57
C ASP A 267 -6.56 11.46 19.11
N THR A 268 -5.85 12.03 18.12
CA THR A 268 -6.19 11.78 16.71
C THR A 268 -5.29 10.70 16.12
N LEU A 269 -5.93 9.59 15.75
CA LEU A 269 -5.32 8.43 15.13
C LEU A 269 -6.00 8.17 13.80
N GLU A 270 -5.22 8.20 12.73
CA GLU A 270 -5.68 7.94 11.37
C GLU A 270 -4.98 6.67 10.87
N ILE A 271 -5.78 5.68 10.47
CA ILE A 271 -5.28 4.40 9.97
C ILE A 271 -5.34 4.45 8.45
N VAL A 272 -4.18 4.41 7.82
CA VAL A 272 -4.07 4.24 6.37
C VAL A 272 -3.96 2.76 6.09
N TRP A 273 -5.03 2.22 5.56
CA TRP A 273 -5.15 0.82 5.21
C TRP A 273 -4.40 0.50 3.92
N ASN A 274 -3.99 -0.76 3.78
CA ASN A 274 -3.31 -1.27 2.59
C ASN A 274 -4.29 -1.73 1.50
N PHE A 275 -5.49 -1.15 1.44
CA PHE A 275 -6.56 -1.41 0.47
C PHE A 275 -6.12 -1.10 -0.97
N LYS A 276 -5.18 -1.87 -1.53
CA LYS A 276 -4.82 -1.78 -2.94
C LYS A 276 -5.71 -2.63 -3.84
N GLU A 277 -6.61 -3.43 -3.28
CA GLU A 277 -7.52 -4.32 -4.03
C GLU A 277 -8.90 -4.45 -3.37
N TRP A 278 -9.42 -3.37 -2.79
CA TRP A 278 -10.73 -3.39 -2.10
C TRP A 278 -11.78 -2.44 -2.66
N MET A 279 -11.34 -1.28 -3.11
CA MET A 279 -12.18 -0.30 -3.80
C MET A 279 -11.49 -0.05 -5.13
N VAL A 280 -11.96 -0.71 -6.16
CA VAL A 280 -11.80 -0.18 -7.52
C VAL A 280 -13.16 0.40 -7.85
N ASP A 281 -13.22 1.74 -7.85
CA ASP A 281 -14.31 2.53 -8.42
C ASP A 281 -14.60 2.13 -9.88
#